data_AF-A0AAD9BH35-F1
#
_entry.id   AF-A0AAD9BH35-F1
#
_cell.length_a   1.000
_cell.length_b   1.000
_cell.length_c   1.000
_cell.angle_alpha   90.00
_cell.angle_beta   90.00
_cell.angle_gamma   90.00
#
_symmetry.space_group_name_H-M   'P 1'
#
loop_
_entity.id
_entity.type
_entity.pdbx_description
1 polymer ?
#
loop_
_entity_poly.entity_id
_entity_poly.type
_entity_poly.pdbx_seq_one_letter_code
_entity_poly.pdbx_strand_id
1 'polypeptide(L)' 'MTSYTDKGEKHARGRFVKFHHITFWVGNAKQAASFYCDKMGFEPLAYKGLETGSREVVSHVINRIR' A
#
# COMPACT_ATOMS: atom_id res chain seq x y z
N MET A 1 -28.57 5.61 2.43
CA MET A 1 -27.40 6.22 1.77
C MET A 1 -27.02 7.45 2.56
N THR A 2 -26.00 7.40 3.42
CA THR A 2 -25.59 8.56 4.24
C THR A 2 -24.76 9.51 3.39
N SER A 3 -25.33 10.66 3.00
CA SER A 3 -24.56 11.72 2.35
C SER A 3 -23.78 12.48 3.42
N TYR A 4 -22.46 12.26 3.49
CA TYR A 4 -21.54 13.10 4.25
C TYR A 4 -21.39 14.47 3.56
N THR A 5 -22.42 15.30 3.64
CA THR A 5 -22.45 16.64 3.02
C THR A 5 -21.85 17.71 3.92
N ASP A 6 -21.84 17.50 5.24
CA ASP A 6 -21.24 18.43 6.19
C ASP A 6 -19.91 17.88 6.73
N LYS A 7 -18.81 18.56 6.39
CA LYS A 7 -17.44 18.19 6.78
C LYS A 7 -16.89 19.08 7.91
N GLY A 8 -17.73 19.94 8.50
CA GLY A 8 -17.32 20.89 9.52
C GLY A 8 -16.31 21.93 9.03
N GLU A 9 -15.82 22.76 9.95
CA GLU A 9 -14.77 23.75 9.66
C GLU A 9 -13.45 23.08 9.27
N LYS A 10 -12.81 23.61 8.24
CA LYS A 10 -11.47 23.17 7.84
C LYS A 10 -10.46 23.59 8.90
N HIS A 11 -9.66 22.64 9.37
CA HIS A 11 -8.59 22.91 10.32
C HIS A 11 -7.58 23.93 9.76
N ALA A 12 -7.14 24.85 10.61
CA ALA A 12 -6.19 25.91 10.24
C ALA A 12 -4.76 25.40 9.95
N ARG A 13 -4.44 24.15 10.31
CA ARG A 13 -3.12 23.54 10.14
C ARG A 13 -3.23 22.09 9.72
N GLY A 14 -2.26 21.64 8.91
CA GLY A 14 -2.17 20.26 8.41
C GLY A 14 -3.16 19.98 7.28
N ARG A 15 -2.71 19.24 6.26
CA ARG A 15 -3.55 18.83 5.13
C ARG A 15 -3.33 17.36 4.83
N PHE A 16 -4.35 16.55 5.05
CA PHE A 16 -4.39 15.18 4.56
C PHE A 16 -4.60 15.22 3.04
N VAL A 17 -3.57 14.85 2.28
CA VAL A 17 -3.62 14.94 0.81
C VAL A 17 -4.35 13.73 0.23
N LYS A 18 -3.89 12.52 0.56
CA LYS A 18 -4.44 11.24 0.11
C LYS A 18 -3.82 10.08 0.90
N PHE A 19 -4.41 8.90 0.78
CA PHE A 19 -3.74 7.66 1.19
C PHE A 19 -2.49 7.44 0.33
N HIS A 20 -1.36 7.15 0.98
CA HIS A 20 -0.08 6.92 0.30
C HIS A 20 0.10 5.46 -0.07
N HIS A 21 0.01 4.55 0.91
CA HIS A 21 0.13 3.11 0.74
C HIS A 21 -0.53 2.40 1.94
N ILE A 22 -0.72 1.09 1.81
CA ILE A 22 -1.14 0.19 2.89
C ILE A 22 -0.07 -0.88 3.02
N THR A 23 0.37 -1.15 4.24
CA THR A 23 1.38 -2.17 4.54
C THR A 23 0.73 -3.37 5.19
N PHE A 24 0.91 -4.55 4.59
CA PHE A 24 0.42 -5.81 5.12
C PHE A 24 1.57 -6.61 5.72
N TRP A 25 1.37 -7.12 6.94
CA TRP A 25 2.27 -8.09 7.55
C TRP A 25 1.71 -9.48 7.31
N VAL A 26 2.49 -10.33 6.66
CA VAL A 26 2.06 -11.63 6.15
C VAL A 26 3.14 -12.67 6.38
N GLY A 27 2.76 -13.95 6.45
CA GLY A 27 3.72 -15.04 6.64
C GLY A 27 4.67 -15.22 5.44
N ASN A 28 4.19 -14.98 4.21
CA ASN A 28 5.01 -15.08 2.99
C ASN A 28 4.71 -13.91 2.03
N ALA A 29 5.57 -12.89 2.04
CA ALA A 29 5.38 -11.68 1.24
C ALA A 29 5.47 -11.93 -0.28
N LYS A 30 6.27 -12.90 -0.72
CA LYS A 30 6.44 -13.22 -2.15
C LYS A 30 5.16 -13.84 -2.74
N GLN A 31 4.57 -14.80 -2.03
CA GLN A 31 3.31 -15.42 -2.45
C GLN A 31 2.15 -14.43 -2.37
N ALA A 32 2.09 -13.60 -1.32
CA ALA A 32 1.07 -12.57 -1.19
C ALA A 32 1.12 -11.56 -2.35
N ALA A 33 2.32 -11.07 -2.70
CA ALA A 33 2.49 -10.18 -3.84
C ALA A 33 2.05 -10.83 -5.16
N SER A 34 2.45 -12.08 -5.42
CA SER A 34 1.97 -12.83 -6.61
C SER A 34 0.45 -12.93 -6.65
N PHE A 35 -0.17 -13.29 -5.51
CA PHE A 35 -1.63 -13.38 -5.41
C PHE A 35 -2.31 -12.05 -5.78
N TYR A 36 -1.85 -10.93 -5.23
CA TYR A 36 -2.43 -9.63 -5.53
C TYR A 36 -2.18 -9.17 -6.97
N CYS A 37 -1.01 -9.49 -7.55
CA CYS A 37 -0.76 -9.23 -8.96
C CYS A 37 -1.69 -10.05 -9.86
N ASP A 38 -1.74 -11.38 -9.66
CA ASP A 38 -2.46 -12.31 -10.53
C ASP A 38 -3.99 -12.21 -10.38
N LYS A 39 -4.49 -11.97 -9.16
CA LYS A 39 -5.93 -11.99 -8.86
C LYS A 39 -6.58 -10.62 -8.82
N MET A 40 -5.81 -9.56 -8.54
CA MET A 40 -6.34 -8.20 -8.42
C MET A 40 -5.76 -7.22 -9.46
N GLY A 41 -4.88 -7.69 -10.36
CA GLY A 41 -4.31 -6.89 -11.44
C GLY A 41 -3.37 -5.79 -10.94
N PHE A 42 -2.66 -6.04 -9.85
CA PHE A 42 -1.54 -5.20 -9.44
C PHE A 42 -0.28 -5.58 -10.23
N GLU A 43 0.69 -4.68 -10.22
CA GLU A 43 2.00 -4.89 -10.84
C GLU A 43 3.12 -4.65 -9.81
N PRO A 44 4.25 -5.37 -9.93
CA PRO A 44 5.41 -5.12 -9.08
C PRO A 44 5.95 -3.69 -9.25
N LEU A 45 6.19 -3.00 -8.14
CA LEU A 45 6.75 -1.65 -8.12
C LEU A 45 8.18 -1.61 -7.56
N ALA A 46 8.41 -2.26 -6.41
CA ALA A 46 9.71 -2.25 -5.75
C ALA A 46 9.91 -3.49 -4.87
N TYR A 47 11.16 -3.77 -4.55
CA TYR A 47 11.54 -4.90 -3.71
C TYR A 47 12.59 -4.47 -2.68
N LYS A 48 12.47 -5.03 -1.47
CA LYS A 48 13.49 -4.97 -0.43
C LYS A 48 13.58 -6.33 0.26
N GLY A 49 14.74 -6.95 0.24
CA GLY A 49 15.03 -8.22 0.91
C GLY A 49 16.53 -8.44 1.08
N LEU A 50 16.93 -9.70 1.26
CA LEU A 50 18.32 -10.08 1.52
C LEU A 50 19.29 -9.57 0.45
N GLU A 51 18.85 -9.62 -0.80
CA GLU A 51 19.58 -9.17 -1.99
C GLU A 51 19.83 -7.65 -1.99
N THR A 52 19.05 -6.90 -1.21
CA THR A 52 19.17 -5.44 -1.04
C THR A 52 19.72 -5.03 0.33
N GLY A 53 20.26 -5.99 1.10
CA GLY A 53 20.81 -5.75 2.44
C GLY A 53 19.78 -5.72 3.57
N SER A 54 18.51 -5.99 3.31
CA SER A 54 17.47 -6.09 4.34
C SER A 54 17.41 -7.50 4.90
N ARG A 55 17.96 -7.70 6.09
CA ARG A 55 18.10 -9.04 6.71
C ARG A 55 16.93 -9.44 7.61
N GLU A 56 16.20 -8.47 8.13
CA GLU A 56 15.15 -8.70 9.11
C GLU A 56 13.76 -8.81 8.47
N VAL A 57 13.52 -8.05 7.39
CA VAL A 57 12.21 -7.94 6.75
C VAL A 57 12.36 -7.99 5.24
N VAL A 58 11.48 -8.75 4.59
CA VAL A 58 11.27 -8.73 3.15
C VAL A 58 9.99 -7.97 2.81
N SER A 59 10.02 -7.16 1.77
CA SER A 59 8.90 -6.34 1.31
C SER A 59 8.81 -6.36 -0.21
N HIS A 60 7.65 -6.76 -0.71
CA HIS A 60 7.28 -6.67 -2.11
C HIS A 60 6.24 -5.55 -2.25
N VAL A 61 6.64 -4.44 -2.86
CA VAL A 61 5.74 -3.32 -3.12
C VAL A 61 5.07 -3.56 -4.46
N ILE A 62 3.75 -3.50 -4.48
CA ILE A 62 2.92 -3.64 -5.66
C ILE A 62 2.09 -2.36 -5.84
N ASN A 63 1.84 -1.99 -7.09
CA ASN A 63 1.03 -0.84 -7.43
C ASN A 63 0.00 -1.21 -8.50
N ARG A 64 -1.14 -0.53 -8.49
CA ARG A 64 -2.10 -0.65 -9.58
C ARG A 64 -1.67 0.32 -10.67
N ILE A 65 -1.31 -0.19 -11.84
CA ILE A 65 -1.15 0.66 -13.03
C ILE A 65 -2.57 1.03 -13.50
N ARG A 66 -2.76 2.32 -13.76
CA ARG A 66 -4.03 2.89 -14.21
C ARG A 66 -4.14 2.78 -15.72
#